data_AF-A0A7C3KUL2-F1
#
_entry.id   AF-A0A7C3KUL2-F1
#
_cell.length_a   1.000
_cell.length_b   1.000
_cell.length_c   1.000
_cell.angle_alpha   90.00
_cell.angle_beta   90.00
_cell.angle_gamma   90.00
#
_symmetry.space_group_name_H-M   'P 1'
#
loop_
_entity.id
_entity.type
_entity.pdbx_description
1 polymer ?
#
loop_
_entity_poly.entity_id
_entity_poly.type
_entity_poly.pdbx_seq_one_letter_code
_entity_poly.pdbx_strand_id
1 'polypeptide(L)'
;MGYHRLPRSLGTVPPQIKVQVKHRQASASVQEVRELMGLLQRDSDVGVFVSSGGFTPDAKATARSSSVHLELVDLDRFLDLWQQFYDRLPEGDKSLLPLIPVHFLDPA
;
A
#
# COMPACT_ATOMS: atom_id res chain seq x y z
N MET A 1 -0.34 -43.13 -15.12
CA MET A 1 -0.55 -41.81 -15.74
C MET A 1 0.46 -40.84 -15.15
N GLY A 2 1.48 -40.46 -15.92
CA GLY A 2 2.58 -39.62 -15.44
C GLY A 2 2.23 -38.15 -15.56
N TYR A 3 2.35 -37.40 -14.47
CA TYR A 3 2.36 -35.94 -14.55
C TYR A 3 3.74 -35.48 -15.00
N HIS A 4 3.74 -34.94 -16.21
CA HIS A 4 4.86 -34.32 -16.88
C HIS A 4 5.41 -33.18 -16.02
N ARG A 5 6.70 -33.25 -15.69
CA ARG A 5 7.46 -32.21 -15.01
C ARG A 5 7.58 -31.00 -15.95
N LEU A 6 6.95 -29.87 -15.62
CA LEU A 6 7.31 -28.57 -16.19
C LEU A 6 8.14 -27.82 -15.14
N PRO A 7 9.38 -27.39 -15.43
CA PRO A 7 10.07 -26.44 -14.59
C PRO A 7 9.37 -25.09 -14.77
N ARG A 8 8.51 -24.71 -13.82
CA ARG A 8 8.00 -23.35 -13.76
C ARG A 8 9.10 -22.44 -13.25
N SER A 9 9.76 -21.71 -14.13
CA SER A 9 10.37 -20.44 -13.76
C SER A 9 9.25 -19.49 -13.29
N LEU A 10 9.09 -19.39 -11.97
CA LEU A 10 8.29 -18.43 -11.18
C LEU A 10 7.37 -17.48 -11.99
N GLY A 11 6.08 -17.84 -12.03
CA GLY A 11 5.02 -17.08 -12.68
C GLY A 11 4.54 -15.89 -11.85
N THR A 12 5.12 -14.71 -12.08
CA THR A 12 4.47 -13.43 -11.76
C THR A 12 3.92 -12.85 -13.04
N VAL A 13 2.59 -12.90 -13.21
CA VAL A 13 1.90 -12.22 -14.30
C VAL A 13 1.81 -10.74 -13.91
N PRO A 14 2.26 -9.80 -14.75
CA PRO A 14 2.13 -8.37 -14.47
C PRO A 14 0.66 -7.94 -14.38
N PRO A 15 0.33 -6.90 -13.60
CA PRO A 15 1.24 -6.05 -12.82
C PRO A 15 1.67 -6.68 -11.49
N GLN A 16 2.93 -6.51 -11.10
CA GLN A 16 3.44 -6.90 -9.79
C GLN A 16 3.35 -5.71 -8.84
N ILE A 17 2.65 -5.90 -7.71
CA ILE A 17 2.57 -4.89 -6.67
C ILE A 17 3.64 -5.18 -5.62
N LYS A 18 4.54 -4.22 -5.37
CA LYS A 18 5.56 -4.29 -4.33
C LYS A 18 5.21 -3.33 -3.21
N VAL A 19 5.08 -3.85 -1.99
CA VAL A 19 4.67 -3.07 -0.83
C VAL A 19 5.81 -2.99 0.19
N GLN A 20 6.12 -1.79 0.66
CA GLN A 20 7.02 -1.56 1.79
C GLN A 20 6.27 -0.89 2.93
N VAL A 21 6.37 -1.45 4.13
CA VAL A 21 5.69 -0.93 5.33
C VAL A 21 6.71 -0.50 6.37
N LYS A 22 6.54 0.71 6.91
CA LYS A 22 7.32 1.23 8.04
C LYS A 22 6.38 1.70 9.14
N HIS A 23 6.41 1.01 10.28
CA HIS A 23 5.66 1.40 11.47
C HIS A 23 6.61 1.97 12.53
N ARG A 24 6.70 3.30 12.58
CA ARG A 24 7.52 4.06 13.54
C ARG A 24 7.02 5.50 13.62
N GLN A 25 7.41 6.25 14.66
CA GLN A 25 7.06 7.67 14.80
C GLN A 25 7.79 8.57 13.80
N ALA A 26 9.04 8.22 13.46
CA ALA A 26 9.84 8.99 12.51
C ALA A 26 9.29 8.88 11.09
N SER A 27 9.25 10.00 10.36
CA SER A 27 8.84 10.00 8.96
C SER A 27 9.80 9.21 8.08
N ALA A 28 9.23 8.55 7.06
CA ALA A 28 10.01 7.86 6.04
C ALA A 28 10.80 8.86 5.22
N SER A 29 12.08 8.55 5.04
CA SER A 29 13.06 9.40 4.36
C SER A 29 13.01 9.22 2.83
N VAL A 30 13.61 10.17 2.12
CA VAL A 30 13.77 10.09 0.66
C VAL A 30 14.61 8.89 0.23
N GLN A 31 15.58 8.49 1.04
CA GLN A 31 16.41 7.32 0.75
C GLN A 31 15.58 6.04 0.74
N GLU A 32 14.76 5.81 1.77
CA GLU A 32 13.91 4.62 1.86
C GLU A 32 12.92 4.56 0.69
N VAL A 33 12.38 5.70 0.25
CA VAL A 33 11.50 5.77 -0.93
C VAL A 33 12.25 5.40 -2.20
N ARG A 34 13.47 5.91 -2.40
CA ARG A 34 14.31 5.57 -3.56
C ARG A 34 14.71 4.09 -3.58
N GLU A 35 14.94 3.49 -2.42
CA GLU A 35 15.22 2.05 -2.31
C GLU A 35 14.06 1.23 -2.87
N LEU A 36 12.81 1.52 -2.50
CA LEU A 36 11.64 0.86 -3.10
C LEU A 36 11.53 1.12 -4.60
N MET A 37 11.72 2.38 -5.02
CA MET A 37 11.68 2.74 -6.45
C MET A 37 12.70 1.96 -7.27
N GLY A 38 13.92 1.74 -6.75
CA GLY A 38 14.96 0.95 -7.41
C GLY A 38 14.59 -0.53 -7.59
N LEU A 39 13.59 -1.02 -6.86
CA LEU A 39 13.04 -2.36 -7.04
C LEU A 39 11.95 -2.41 -8.12
N LEU A 40 11.35 -1.28 -8.51
CA LEU A 40 10.31 -1.21 -9.55
C LEU A 40 10.98 -1.17 -10.94
N GLN A 41 11.51 -2.32 -11.35
CA GLN A 41 12.37 -2.44 -12.54
C GLN A 41 11.59 -2.67 -13.84
N ARG A 42 10.32 -3.06 -13.75
CA ARG A 42 9.45 -3.30 -14.91
C ARG A 42 8.47 -2.14 -15.02
N ASP A 43 8.14 -1.74 -16.25
CA ASP A 43 7.18 -0.66 -16.51
C ASP A 43 5.78 -0.96 -15.92
N SER A 44 5.45 -2.24 -15.70
CA SER A 44 4.20 -2.68 -15.09
C SER A 44 4.25 -2.84 -13.56
N ASP A 45 5.40 -2.63 -12.93
CA ASP A 45 5.52 -2.75 -11.48
C ASP A 45 4.88 -1.53 -10.80
N VAL A 46 4.11 -1.77 -9.75
CA VAL A 46 3.49 -0.73 -8.92
C VAL A 46 4.07 -0.83 -7.52
N GLY A 47 4.57 0.29 -7.00
CA GLY A 47 5.01 0.41 -5.62
C GLY A 47 3.92 0.98 -4.73
N VAL A 48 3.81 0.45 -3.51
CA VAL A 48 3.05 1.09 -2.42
C VAL A 48 3.98 1.21 -1.22
N PHE A 49 4.20 2.42 -0.73
CA PHE A 49 4.93 2.67 0.49
C PHE A 49 3.96 3.09 1.59
N VAL A 50 3.87 2.32 2.66
CA VAL A 50 3.04 2.62 3.82
C VAL A 50 3.93 3.11 4.98
N SER A 51 3.63 4.28 5.56
CA SER A 51 4.38 4.82 6.70
C SER A 51 3.47 5.46 7.74
N SER A 52 3.41 4.89 8.95
CA SER A 52 2.58 5.46 10.04
C SER A 52 3.12 6.80 10.58
N GLY A 53 4.43 7.04 10.45
CA GLY A 53 5.09 8.30 10.84
C GLY A 53 5.06 9.37 9.74
N GLY A 54 4.35 9.12 8.64
CA GLY A 54 4.31 9.98 7.47
C GLY A 54 5.62 9.95 6.65
N PHE A 55 5.82 10.98 5.83
CA PHE A 55 6.91 11.10 4.87
C PHE A 55 7.56 12.48 4.93
N THR A 56 8.87 12.55 4.76
CA THR A 56 9.55 13.85 4.64
C THR A 56 9.10 14.59 3.37
N PRO A 57 9.23 15.94 3.31
CA PRO A 57 8.90 16.71 2.11
C PRO A 57 9.64 16.21 0.86
N ASP A 58 10.93 15.88 0.99
CA ASP A 58 11.75 15.38 -0.11
C ASP A 58 11.31 13.99 -0.58
N ALA A 59 10.84 13.14 0.33
CA ALA A 59 10.26 11.83 -0.02
C ALA A 59 8.98 12.01 -0.84
N LYS A 60 8.08 12.92 -0.41
CA LYS A 60 6.86 13.26 -1.15
C LYS A 60 7.17 13.87 -2.52
N ALA A 61 8.14 14.78 -2.58
CA ALA A 61 8.58 15.40 -3.84
C ALA A 61 9.16 14.38 -4.81
N THR A 62 10.01 13.46 -4.32
CA THR A 62 10.64 12.41 -5.12
C THR A 62 9.61 11.43 -5.68
N ALA A 63 8.61 11.03 -4.89
CA ALA A 63 7.54 10.16 -5.38
C ALA A 63 6.72 10.83 -6.49
N ARG A 64 6.43 12.14 -6.36
CA ARG A 64 5.64 12.90 -7.35
C ARG A 64 6.38 13.15 -8.66
N SER A 65 7.70 13.36 -8.62
CA SER A 65 8.50 13.62 -9.82
C SER A 65 8.94 12.34 -10.54
N SER A 66 8.61 11.17 -9.99
CA SER A 66 9.03 9.89 -10.54
C SER A 66 8.23 9.49 -11.78
N SER A 67 8.89 8.80 -12.70
CA SER A 67 8.25 8.09 -13.81
C SER A 67 7.73 6.71 -13.43
N VAL A 68 8.08 6.17 -12.26
CA VAL A 68 7.55 4.88 -11.78
C VAL A 68 6.25 5.06 -11.01
N HIS A 69 5.36 4.07 -11.10
CA HIS A 69 4.09 4.08 -10.39
C HIS A 69 4.30 3.78 -8.91
N LEU A 70 4.41 4.81 -8.08
CA LEU A 70 4.55 4.70 -6.62
C LEU A 70 3.43 5.45 -5.89
N GLU A 71 2.69 4.74 -5.05
CA GLU A 71 1.72 5.33 -4.11
C GLU A 71 2.35 5.46 -2.71
N LEU A 72 2.21 6.64 -2.10
CA LEU A 72 2.56 6.87 -0.70
C LEU A 72 1.28 6.84 0.14
N VAL A 73 1.25 6.00 1.16
CA VAL A 73 0.13 5.84 2.09
C VAL A 73 0.63 6.19 3.50
N ASP A 74 0.29 7.38 3.99
CA ASP A 74 0.47 7.73 5.39
C ASP A 74 -0.72 7.24 6.23
N LEU A 75 -0.68 7.50 7.54
CA LEU A 75 -1.71 7.00 8.45
C LEU A 75 -3.10 7.55 8.11
N ASP A 76 -3.21 8.85 7.80
CA ASP A 76 -4.48 9.47 7.44
C ASP A 76 -5.03 8.83 6.16
N ARG A 77 -4.21 8.70 5.12
CA ARG A 77 -4.62 8.02 3.88
C ARG A 77 -5.00 6.56 4.10
N PHE A 78 -4.29 5.85 4.98
CA PHE A 78 -4.64 4.48 5.35
C PHE A 78 -6.01 4.41 6.01
N LEU A 79 -6.31 5.30 6.95
CA LEU A 79 -7.61 5.36 7.62
C LEU A 79 -8.74 5.71 6.64
N ASP A 80 -8.51 6.61 5.68
CA ASP A 80 -9.48 6.91 4.62
C ASP A 80 -9.79 5.68 3.77
N LEU A 81 -8.76 4.94 3.35
CA LEU A 81 -8.91 3.71 2.58
C LEU A 81 -9.62 2.63 3.41
N TRP A 82 -9.27 2.51 4.69
CA TRP A 82 -9.92 1.57 5.60
C TRP A 82 -11.41 1.84 5.71
N GLN A 83 -11.80 3.09 5.91
CA GLN A 83 -13.21 3.51 5.95
C GLN A 83 -13.91 3.30 4.61
N GLN A 84 -13.29 3.69 3.51
CA GLN A 84 -13.85 3.57 2.16
C GLN A 84 -14.17 2.12 1.79
N PHE A 85 -13.33 1.18 2.20
CA PHE A 85 -13.46 -0.24 1.82
C PHE A 85 -13.94 -1.13 2.95
N TYR A 86 -14.26 -0.58 4.12
CA TYR A 86 -14.60 -1.33 5.34
C TYR A 86 -15.69 -2.39 5.10
N ASP A 87 -16.77 -2.02 4.40
CA ASP A 87 -17.90 -2.92 4.13
C ASP A 87 -17.55 -4.09 3.22
N ARG A 88 -16.46 -3.98 2.45
CA ARG A 88 -15.98 -5.01 1.53
C ARG A 88 -14.94 -5.94 2.17
N LEU A 89 -14.47 -5.63 3.38
CA LEU A 89 -13.50 -6.46 4.09
C LEU A 89 -14.14 -7.74 4.64
N PRO A 90 -13.43 -8.87 4.67
CA PRO A 90 -13.83 -10.05 5.45
C PRO A 90 -14.01 -9.69 6.93
N GLU A 91 -14.93 -10.38 7.61
CA GLU A 91 -15.18 -10.16 9.05
C GLU A 91 -13.92 -10.29 9.92
N GLY A 92 -13.01 -11.21 9.57
CA GLY A 92 -11.73 -11.36 10.25
C GLY A 92 -10.86 -10.10 10.17
N ASP A 93 -10.85 -9.41 9.03
CA ASP A 93 -10.05 -8.21 8.83
C ASP A 93 -10.70 -6.98 9.50
N LYS A 94 -12.03 -6.88 9.48
CA LYS A 94 -12.77 -5.84 10.22
C LYS A 94 -12.43 -5.82 11.70
N SER A 95 -12.14 -6.99 12.29
CA SER A 95 -11.77 -7.11 13.70
C SER A 95 -10.42 -6.46 14.05
N LEU A 96 -9.53 -6.22 13.08
CA LEU A 96 -8.21 -5.61 13.29
C LEU A 96 -8.30 -4.11 13.59
N LEU A 97 -9.29 -3.43 13.01
CA LEU A 97 -9.56 -2.01 13.24
C LEU A 97 -11.07 -1.75 13.10
N PRO A 98 -11.86 -2.04 14.15
CA PRO A 98 -13.31 -1.99 14.07
C PRO A 98 -13.83 -0.55 13.98
N LEU A 99 -14.75 -0.30 13.05
CA LEU A 99 -15.50 0.95 12.96
C LEU A 99 -16.82 0.84 13.72
N ILE A 100 -17.13 1.87 14.50
CA ILE A 100 -18.38 1.98 15.26
C ILE A 100 -19.27 3.00 14.54
N PRO A 101 -20.44 2.59 14.01
CA PRO A 101 -21.36 3.51 13.38
C PRO A 101 -21.99 4.43 14.44
N VAL A 102 -22.01 5.73 14.17
CA VAL A 102 -22.69 6.73 15.00
C VAL A 102 -23.89 7.25 14.22
N HIS A 103 -25.09 7.02 14.74
CA HIS A 103 -26.35 7.47 14.16
C HIS A 103 -26.88 8.68 14.91
N PHE A 104 -27.41 9.66 14.19
CA PHE A 104 -28.09 10.82 14.74
C PHE A 104 -29.55 10.81 14.28
N LEU A 105 -30.45 11.29 15.14
CA LEU A 105 -31.83 11.51 14.75
C LEU A 105 -31.90 12.69 13.78
N ASP A 106 -32.65 12.53 12.70
CA ASP A 106 -32.97 13.64 11.79
C ASP A 106 -33.84 14.65 12.56
N PRO A 107 -33.43 15.93 12.65
CA PRO A 107 -34.20 16.96 13.36
C PRO A 107 -35.47 17.43 12.63
N ALA A 108 -35.80 16.86 11.45
CA ALA A 108 -36.98 17.20 10.66
C ALA A 108 -38.32 16.74 11.26
#